data_AF-A0A357FS84-F1
#
_entry.id   AF-A0A357FS84-F1
#
_cell.length_a   1.000
_cell.length_b   1.000
_cell.length_c   1.000
_cell.angle_alpha   90.00
_cell.angle_beta   90.00
_cell.angle_gamma   90.00
#
_symmetry.space_group_name_H-M   'P 1'
#
loop_
_entity.id
_entity.type
_entity.pdbx_description
1 polymer ?
#
loop_
_entity_poly.entity_id
_entity_poly.type
_entity_poly.pdbx_seq_one_letter_code
_entity_poly.pdbx_strand_id
1 'polypeptide(L)'
;MPTNKPKTPVPDGVRYARWAGHALGCILICAAIVSVIRGLEGTFNSIKASYFILYGFVLNIPFIRISDARWKLIYGMLVFCSVAFVFVMVVSVMFNYMDAADRGERLGVPGLEGTLIFLALMQVPAVLFQRRPDLID
;
A
#
# COMPACT_ATOMS: atom_id res chain seq x y z
N MET A 1 -23.84 35.38 -5.69
CA MET A 1 -22.48 35.13 -6.18
C MET A 1 -22.00 33.81 -5.59
N PRO A 2 -21.53 32.83 -6.39
CA PRO A 2 -20.88 31.66 -5.82
C PRO A 2 -19.56 32.11 -5.20
N THR A 3 -19.38 31.85 -3.91
CA THR A 3 -18.15 32.12 -3.19
C THR A 3 -17.05 31.22 -3.75
N ASN A 4 -16.18 31.77 -4.61
CA ASN A 4 -14.92 31.14 -4.98
C ASN A 4 -14.06 31.05 -3.72
N LYS A 5 -14.24 29.99 -2.93
CA LYS A 5 -13.30 29.65 -1.87
C LYS A 5 -11.95 29.40 -2.56
N PRO A 6 -10.86 30.09 -2.15
CA PRO A 6 -9.55 29.80 -2.70
C PRO A 6 -9.26 28.31 -2.48
N LYS A 7 -8.90 27.58 -3.55
CA LYS A 7 -8.48 26.19 -3.44
C LYS A 7 -7.24 26.16 -2.55
N THR A 8 -7.39 25.70 -1.32
CA THR A 8 -6.30 25.47 -0.39
C THR A 8 -5.25 24.61 -1.12
N PRO A 9 -4.02 25.10 -1.31
CA PRO A 9 -3.00 24.33 -2.02
C PRO A 9 -2.75 23.05 -1.25
N VAL A 10 -2.77 21.90 -1.94
CA VAL A 10 -2.47 20.61 -1.33
C VAL A 10 -1.05 20.68 -0.75
N PRO A 11 -0.85 20.46 0.55
CA PRO A 11 0.48 20.54 1.16
C PRO A 11 1.47 19.59 0.49
N ASP A 12 2.72 20.03 0.31
CA ASP A 12 3.73 19.23 -0.39
C ASP A 12 3.98 17.88 0.30
N GLY A 13 3.80 17.79 1.63
CA GLY A 13 3.86 16.53 2.38
C GLY A 13 2.89 15.46 1.86
N VAL A 14 1.68 15.85 1.44
CA VAL A 14 0.68 14.94 0.86
C VAL A 14 1.12 14.47 -0.52
N ARG A 15 1.80 15.33 -1.29
CA ARG A 15 2.37 14.99 -2.60
C ARG A 15 3.51 13.99 -2.46
N TYR A 16 4.41 14.20 -1.49
CA TYR A 16 5.47 13.24 -1.17
C TYR A 16 4.92 11.90 -0.67
N ALA A 17 3.91 11.92 0.20
CA ALA A 17 3.27 10.70 0.70
C ALA A 17 2.65 9.88 -0.45
N ARG A 18 2.06 10.54 -1.44
CA ARG A 18 1.56 9.86 -2.65
C ARG A 18 2.65 9.34 -3.57
N TRP A 19 3.74 10.09 -3.73
CA TRP A 19 4.89 9.60 -4.48
C TRP A 19 5.47 8.35 -3.82
N ALA A 20 5.55 8.32 -2.48
CA ALA A 20 5.91 7.15 -1.71
C ALA A 20 4.93 5.97 -1.93
N GLY A 21 3.64 6.25 -2.11
CA GLY A 21 2.64 5.24 -2.47
C GLY A 21 2.83 4.65 -3.87
N HIS A 22 3.20 5.47 -4.85
CA HIS A 22 3.55 4.99 -6.19
C HIS A 22 4.83 4.15 -6.16
N ALA A 23 5.86 4.61 -5.43
CA ALA A 23 7.08 3.86 -5.21
C ALA A 23 6.81 2.51 -4.52
N LEU A 24 5.97 2.50 -3.47
CA LEU A 24 5.52 1.28 -2.81
C LEU A 24 4.82 0.35 -3.80
N GLY A 25 3.89 0.86 -4.61
CA GLY A 25 3.21 0.05 -5.62
C GLY A 25 4.18 -0.59 -6.62
N CYS A 26 5.19 0.16 -7.08
CA CYS A 26 6.25 -0.38 -7.93
C CYS A 26 7.06 -1.46 -7.20
N ILE A 27 7.47 -1.22 -5.95
CA ILE A 27 8.21 -2.19 -5.14
C ILE A 27 7.41 -3.49 -4.97
N LEU A 28 6.11 -3.40 -4.70
CA LEU A 28 5.24 -4.57 -4.54
C LEU A 28 5.11 -5.37 -5.84
N ILE A 29 4.93 -4.69 -6.97
CA ILE A 29 4.88 -5.34 -8.29
C ILE A 29 6.22 -6.02 -8.60
N CYS A 30 7.35 -5.33 -8.38
CA CYS A 30 8.67 -5.91 -8.57
C CYS A 30 8.91 -7.11 -7.65
N ALA A 31 8.54 -7.02 -6.38
CA ALA A 31 8.66 -8.12 -5.42
C ALA A 31 7.80 -9.33 -5.81
N ALA A 32 6.60 -9.09 -6.34
CA ALA A 32 5.75 -10.15 -6.86
C ALA A 32 6.37 -10.82 -8.09
N ILE A 33 6.88 -10.04 -9.05
CA ILE A 33 7.57 -10.57 -10.24
C ILE A 33 8.80 -11.40 -9.83
N VAL A 34 9.62 -10.90 -8.90
CA VAL A 34 10.78 -11.64 -8.38
C VAL A 34 10.35 -12.95 -7.72
N SER A 35 9.24 -12.94 -6.95
CA SER A 35 8.71 -14.17 -6.33
C SER A 35 8.23 -15.17 -7.39
N VAL A 36 7.65 -14.69 -8.49
CA VAL A 36 7.27 -15.55 -9.63
C VAL A 36 8.50 -16.15 -10.31
N ILE A 37 9.55 -15.35 -10.55
CA ILE A 37 10.79 -15.80 -11.21
C ILE A 37 11.57 -16.80 -10.35
N ARG A 38 11.62 -16.58 -9.02
CA ARG A 38 12.30 -17.48 -8.08
C ARG A 38 11.58 -18.81 -7.84
N GLY A 39 10.36 -18.95 -8.37
CA GLY A 39 9.50 -20.10 -8.14
C GLY A 39 8.53 -19.83 -7.00
N LEU A 40 7.23 -19.99 -7.28
CA LEU A 40 6.18 -19.89 -6.29
C LEU A 40 6.08 -21.20 -5.51
N GLU A 41 6.81 -21.29 -4.40
CA GLU A 41 6.68 -22.42 -3.49
C GLU A 41 5.51 -22.20 -2.54
N GLY A 42 4.46 -23.01 -2.69
CA GLY A 42 3.28 -23.01 -1.82
C GLY A 42 2.17 -22.02 -2.22
N THR A 43 0.93 -22.38 -1.87
CA THR A 43 -0.28 -21.62 -2.20
C THR A 43 -0.27 -20.19 -1.63
N PHE A 44 0.33 -20.00 -0.45
CA PHE A 44 0.44 -18.69 0.19
C PHE A 44 1.26 -17.70 -0.65
N ASN A 45 2.41 -18.13 -1.19
CA ASN A 45 3.27 -17.25 -2.00
C ASN A 45 2.58 -16.84 -3.31
N SER A 46 1.82 -17.75 -3.94
CA SER A 46 1.00 -17.44 -5.11
C SER A 46 -0.09 -16.41 -4.81
N ILE A 47 -0.81 -16.57 -3.69
CA ILE A 47 -1.84 -15.62 -3.24
C ILE A 47 -1.21 -14.26 -2.89
N LYS A 48 -0.07 -14.27 -2.18
CA LYS A 48 0.67 -13.06 -1.81
C LYS A 48 1.15 -12.29 -3.05
N ALA A 49 1.74 -12.97 -4.03
CA ALA A 49 2.24 -12.33 -5.24
C ALA A 49 1.09 -11.70 -6.06
N SER A 50 -0.01 -12.44 -6.25
CA SER A 50 -1.20 -11.90 -6.93
C SER A 50 -1.83 -10.74 -6.18
N TYR A 51 -1.87 -10.80 -4.84
CA TYR A 51 -2.31 -9.70 -3.98
C TYR A 51 -1.41 -8.46 -4.12
N PHE A 52 -0.09 -8.63 -4.13
CA PHE A 52 0.87 -7.53 -4.28
C PHE A 52 0.74 -6.83 -5.62
N ILE A 53 0.50 -7.58 -6.70
CA ILE A 53 0.22 -7.01 -8.02
C ILE A 53 -1.07 -6.18 -7.98
N LEU A 54 -2.16 -6.77 -7.47
CA LEU A 54 -3.46 -6.09 -7.40
C LEU A 54 -3.38 -4.82 -6.54
N TYR A 55 -2.78 -4.91 -5.36
CA TYR A 55 -2.61 -3.76 -4.48
C TYR A 55 -1.65 -2.71 -5.08
N GLY A 56 -0.58 -3.13 -5.75
CA GLY A 56 0.32 -2.24 -6.47
C GLY A 56 -0.38 -1.46 -7.59
N PHE A 57 -1.32 -2.09 -8.30
CA PHE A 57 -2.17 -1.40 -9.27
C PHE A 57 -3.10 -0.39 -8.58
N VAL A 58 -3.80 -0.79 -7.50
CA VAL A 58 -4.67 0.12 -6.73
C VAL A 58 -3.90 1.34 -6.24
N LEU A 59 -2.67 1.13 -5.75
CA LEU A 59 -1.77 2.19 -5.33
C LEU A 59 -1.30 3.08 -6.48
N ASN A 60 -1.33 2.65 -7.73
CA ASN A 60 -0.93 3.47 -8.88
C ASN A 60 -2.11 4.18 -9.57
N ILE A 61 -3.35 3.98 -9.09
CA ILE A 61 -4.52 4.64 -9.67
C ILE A 61 -4.45 6.17 -9.46
N PRO A 62 -4.73 6.99 -10.49
CA PRO A 62 -4.77 8.45 -10.37
C PRO A 62 -6.08 8.90 -9.71
N PHE A 63 -6.16 8.84 -8.37
CA PHE A 63 -7.34 9.23 -7.56
C PHE A 63 -7.84 10.68 -7.81
N ILE A 64 -6.96 11.58 -8.26
CA ILE A 64 -7.30 12.97 -8.62
C ILE A 64 -8.25 13.07 -9.82
N ARG A 65 -8.15 12.15 -10.79
CA ARG A 65 -8.92 12.21 -12.05
C ARG A 65 -10.28 11.52 -11.96
N ILE A 66 -10.67 11.02 -10.79
CA ILE A 66 -11.86 10.19 -10.62
C ILE A 66 -13.05 11.04 -10.13
N SER A 67 -14.23 10.73 -10.66
CA SER A 67 -15.52 11.31 -10.26
C SER A 67 -15.87 10.99 -8.80
N ASP A 68 -16.53 11.91 -8.09
CA ASP A 68 -16.84 11.77 -6.66
C ASP A 68 -17.59 10.49 -6.29
N ALA A 69 -18.49 10.02 -7.17
CA ALA A 69 -19.25 8.79 -6.93
C ALA A 69 -18.35 7.54 -6.91
N ARG A 70 -17.36 7.46 -7.80
CA ARG A 70 -16.41 6.34 -7.86
C ARG A 70 -15.27 6.50 -6.85
N TRP A 71 -14.95 7.73 -6.45
CA TRP A 71 -13.89 7.99 -5.48
C TRP A 71 -14.15 7.31 -4.14
N LYS A 72 -15.39 7.36 -3.62
CA LYS A 72 -15.74 6.67 -2.36
C LYS A 72 -15.52 5.16 -2.43
N LEU A 73 -15.87 4.54 -3.56
CA LEU A 73 -15.71 3.10 -3.78
C LEU A 73 -14.22 2.73 -3.85
N ILE A 74 -13.43 3.45 -4.65
CA ILE A 74 -12.00 3.16 -4.82
C ILE A 74 -11.22 3.51 -3.55
N TYR A 75 -11.62 4.55 -2.81
CA TYR A 75 -11.06 4.86 -1.50
C TYR A 75 -11.38 3.75 -0.49
N GLY A 76 -12.62 3.27 -0.44
CA GLY A 76 -12.99 2.11 0.39
C GLY A 76 -12.18 0.87 0.02
N MET A 77 -11.98 0.62 -1.28
CA MET A 77 -11.14 -0.46 -1.77
C MET A 77 -9.67 -0.28 -1.35
N LEU A 78 -9.14 0.94 -1.41
CA LEU A 78 -7.80 1.26 -0.93
C LEU A 78 -7.65 0.96 0.55
N VAL A 79 -8.58 1.43 1.40
CA VAL A 79 -8.58 1.17 2.85
C VAL A 79 -8.62 -0.33 3.13
N PHE A 80 -9.54 -1.04 2.48
CA PHE A 80 -9.67 -2.48 2.63
C PHE A 80 -8.38 -3.21 2.23
N CYS A 81 -7.79 -2.85 1.08
CA CYS A 81 -6.51 -3.40 0.65
C CYS A 81 -5.34 -2.98 1.56
N SER A 82 -5.33 -1.78 2.14
CA SER A 82 -4.29 -1.39 3.09
C SER A 82 -4.37 -2.25 4.36
N VAL A 83 -5.57 -2.50 4.88
CA VAL A 83 -5.77 -3.38 6.06
C VAL A 83 -5.41 -4.82 5.73
N ALA A 84 -5.94 -5.37 4.64
CA ALA A 84 -5.60 -6.73 4.20
C ALA A 84 -4.11 -6.90 3.91
N PHE A 85 -3.43 -5.85 3.44
CA PHE A 85 -1.98 -5.85 3.25
C PHE A 85 -1.24 -6.06 4.58
N VAL A 86 -1.68 -5.41 5.67
CA VAL A 86 -1.10 -5.66 7.00
C VAL A 86 -1.18 -7.14 7.37
N PHE A 87 -2.34 -7.77 7.19
CA PHE A 87 -2.50 -9.20 7.48
C PHE A 87 -1.60 -10.08 6.61
N VAL A 88 -1.53 -9.84 5.30
CA VAL A 88 -0.65 -10.58 4.40
C VAL A 88 0.82 -10.47 4.81
N MET A 89 1.24 -9.27 5.22
CA MET A 89 2.61 -9.03 5.68
C MET A 89 2.89 -9.75 7.01
N VAL A 90 1.97 -9.68 7.99
CA VAL A 90 2.10 -10.40 9.28
C VAL A 90 2.22 -11.91 9.06
N VAL A 91 1.35 -12.48 8.22
CA VAL A 91 1.39 -13.92 7.91
C VAL A 91 2.68 -14.28 7.18
N SER A 92 3.13 -13.46 6.23
CA SER A 92 4.41 -13.68 5.55
C SER A 92 5.59 -13.70 6.51
N VAL A 93 5.58 -12.78 7.47
CA VAL A 93 6.60 -12.69 8.50
C VAL A 93 6.57 -13.95 9.38
N MET A 94 5.38 -14.43 9.77
CA MET A 94 5.25 -15.68 10.52
C MET A 94 5.80 -16.90 9.76
N PHE A 95 5.52 -17.03 8.46
CA PHE A 95 6.11 -18.11 7.65
C PHE A 95 7.63 -18.02 7.60
N ASN A 96 8.19 -16.83 7.40
CA ASN A 96 9.64 -16.62 7.43
C ASN A 96 10.23 -16.97 8.80
N TYR A 97 9.53 -16.65 9.89
CA TYR A 97 9.93 -17.00 11.26
C TYR A 97 9.95 -18.50 11.49
N MET A 98 8.93 -19.23 11.01
CA MET A 98 8.87 -20.69 11.14
C MET A 98 10.02 -21.36 10.37
N ASP A 99 10.27 -20.93 9.14
CA ASP A 99 11.33 -21.48 8.29
C ASP A 99 12.74 -21.18 8.86
N ALA A 100 12.94 -19.99 9.43
CA ALA A 100 14.18 -19.64 10.14
C ALA A 100 14.37 -20.47 11.43
N ALA A 101 13.29 -20.71 12.17
CA ALA A 101 13.32 -21.55 13.37
C ALA A 101 13.65 -23.01 13.04
N ASP A 102 13.08 -23.56 11.97
CA ASP A 102 13.38 -24.92 11.49
C ASP A 102 14.85 -25.06 11.04
N ARG A 103 15.42 -23.99 10.47
CA ARG A 103 16.86 -23.94 10.09
C ARG A 103 17.80 -23.64 11.27
N GLY A 104 17.28 -23.38 12.46
CA GLY A 104 18.08 -23.01 13.64
C GLY A 104 18.80 -21.66 13.51
N GLU A 105 18.38 -20.82 12.57
CA GLU A 105 18.98 -19.50 12.32
C GLU A 105 18.48 -18.46 13.32
N ARG A 106 19.32 -17.45 13.59
CA ARG A 106 18.89 -16.31 14.43
C ARG A 106 17.76 -15.57 13.74
N LEU A 107 16.68 -15.40 14.49
CA LEU A 107 15.51 -14.64 14.09
C LEU A 107 15.88 -13.19 13.75
N GLY A 108 15.87 -12.85 12.47
CA GLY A 108 16.00 -11.47 12.00
C GLY A 108 14.77 -10.64 12.37
N VAL A 109 14.96 -9.33 12.58
CA VAL A 109 13.84 -8.40 12.75
C VAL A 109 13.27 -8.08 11.35
N PRO A 110 11.96 -8.26 11.11
CA PRO A 110 11.29 -8.02 9.82
C PRO A 110 11.06 -6.52 9.60
N GLY A 111 12.16 -5.77 9.56
CA GLY A 111 12.14 -4.31 9.45
C GLY A 111 11.61 -3.83 8.10
N LEU A 112 11.87 -4.59 7.04
CA LEU A 112 11.37 -4.27 5.70
C LEU A 112 9.85 -4.39 5.64
N GLU A 113 9.30 -5.48 6.16
CA GLU A 113 7.87 -5.74 6.18
C GLU A 113 7.11 -4.69 7.00
N GLY A 114 7.63 -4.32 8.16
CA GLY A 114 7.08 -3.23 8.98
C GLY A 114 7.11 -1.88 8.26
N THR A 115 8.19 -1.57 7.55
CA THR A 115 8.31 -0.32 6.77
C THR A 115 7.29 -0.28 5.63
N LEU A 116 7.10 -1.39 4.91
CA LEU A 116 6.11 -1.50 3.85
C LEU A 116 4.67 -1.34 4.37
N ILE A 117 4.37 -1.91 5.55
CA ILE A 117 3.07 -1.72 6.23
C ILE A 117 2.84 -0.24 6.53
N PHE A 118 3.83 0.44 7.10
CA PHE A 118 3.71 1.85 7.45
C PHE A 118 3.48 2.72 6.22
N LEU A 119 4.25 2.49 5.15
CA LEU A 119 4.07 3.16 3.87
C LEU A 119 2.70 2.90 3.27
N ALA A 120 2.17 1.67 3.39
CA ALA A 120 0.84 1.29 2.91
C ALA A 120 -0.26 2.01 3.67
N LEU A 121 -0.21 2.00 5.00
CA LEU A 121 -1.21 2.66 5.85
C LEU A 121 -1.19 4.18 5.68
N MET A 122 -0.02 4.79 5.44
CA MET A 122 0.10 6.21 5.14
C MET A 122 -0.64 6.63 3.86
N GLN A 123 -0.90 5.72 2.93
CA GLN A 123 -1.62 6.04 1.70
C GLN A 123 -3.09 6.39 1.93
N VAL A 124 -3.70 5.82 2.98
CA VAL A 124 -5.09 6.10 3.34
C VAL A 124 -5.31 7.58 3.69
N PRO A 125 -4.60 8.17 4.68
CA PRO A 125 -4.72 9.59 4.96
C PRO A 125 -4.16 10.45 3.81
N ALA A 126 -3.11 10.02 3.11
CA ALA A 126 -2.57 10.78 1.98
C ALA A 126 -3.61 10.99 0.87
N VAL A 127 -4.36 9.96 0.48
CA VAL A 127 -5.43 10.06 -0.54
C VAL A 127 -6.60 10.89 -0.03
N LEU A 128 -6.94 10.78 1.26
CA LEU A 128 -8.00 11.57 1.89
C LEU A 128 -7.67 13.07 1.85
N PHE A 129 -6.49 13.44 2.35
CA PHE A 129 -6.03 14.83 2.41
C PHE A 129 -5.73 15.42 1.03
N GLN A 130 -5.36 14.61 0.05
CA GLN A 130 -5.19 15.08 -1.33
C GLN A 130 -6.52 15.55 -1.94
N ARG A 131 -7.65 14.93 -1.56
CA ARG A 131 -8.99 15.28 -2.05
C ARG A 131 -9.66 16.36 -1.19
N ARG A 132 -9.40 16.33 0.12
CA ARG A 132 -9.96 17.26 1.13
C ARG A 132 -8.81 17.89 1.91
N PRO A 133 -8.07 18.86 1.32
CA PRO A 133 -6.99 19.56 2.02
C PRO A 133 -7.52 20.34 3.24
N ASP A 134 -8.81 20.71 3.22
CA ASP A 134 -9.49 21.42 4.32
C ASP A 134 -9.64 20.58 5.62
N LEU A 135 -9.25 19.30 5.61
CA LEU A 135 -9.20 18.44 6.82
C LEU A 135 -7.86 18.56 7.57
N ILE A 136 -6.86 19.23 7.00
CA ILE A 136 -5.55 19.48 7.63
C ILE A 136 -5.57 20.74 8.51
N ASP A 137 -6.53 21.64 8.28
CA ASP A 137 -6.67 22.95 8.95
C ASP A 137 -7.29 22.81 10.36
#